data_AF-A0A969SU59-F1
#
_entry.id   AF-A0A969SU59-F1
#
_cell.length_a   1.000
_cell.length_b   1.000
_cell.length_c   1.000
_cell.angle_alpha   90.00
_cell.angle_beta   90.00
_cell.angle_gamma   90.00
#
_symmetry.space_group_name_H-M   'P 1'
#
loop_
_entity.id
_entity.type
_entity.pdbx_description
1 polymer ?
#
loop_
_entity_poly.entity_id
_entity_poly.type
_entity_poly.pdbx_seq_one_letter_code
_entity_poly.pdbx_strand_id
1 'polypeptide(L)' 'MESIKVRRHVGADGILHLDIPVGITERDMEVVVIYQPASPSTATGRSLEQFYGICADDPIIVDGQGISESLDDDLAGAFD' A
#
# COMPACT_ATOMS: atom_id res chain seq x y z
N MET A 1 -1.40 -24.72 -20.85
CA MET A 1 -0.46 -24.37 -19.77
C MET A 1 -0.97 -23.07 -19.18
N GLU A 2 -1.65 -23.13 -18.04
CA GLU A 2 -2.13 -21.93 -17.34
C GLU A 2 -1.12 -21.56 -16.25
N SER A 3 -0.81 -20.27 -16.13
CA SER A 3 0.12 -19.74 -15.14
C SER A 3 -0.66 -18.82 -14.21
N ILE A 4 -0.63 -19.12 -12.91
CA ILE A 4 -1.31 -18.35 -11.87
C ILE A 4 -0.23 -17.67 -11.03
N LYS A 5 -0.24 -16.33 -10.98
CA LYS A 5 0.68 -15.55 -10.15
C LYS A 5 -0.02 -15.17 -8.84
N VAL A 6 0.38 -15.80 -7.75
CA VAL A 6 -0.15 -15.53 -6.41
C VAL A 6 0.87 -14.73 -5.60
N ARG A 7 0.46 -13.57 -5.05
CA ARG A 7 1.25 -12.81 -4.07
C ARG A 7 0.60 -12.97 -2.70
N ARG A 8 1.27 -13.69 -1.80
CA ARG A 8 0.83 -13.91 -0.42
C ARG A 8 1.97 -13.63 0.53
N HIS A 9 1.63 -13.14 1.71
CA HIS A 9 2.56 -12.98 2.82
C HIS A 9 2.72 -14.33 3.52
N VAL A 10 3.96 -14.68 3.87
CA VAL A 10 4.27 -15.86 4.68
C VAL A 10 4.16 -15.44 6.14
N GLY A 11 3.33 -16.15 6.91
CA GLY A 11 3.09 -15.86 8.31
C GLY A 11 4.28 -16.18 9.21
N ALA A 12 4.11 -15.94 10.51
CA ALA A 12 5.12 -16.25 11.53
C ALA A 12 5.42 -17.77 11.66
N ASP A 13 4.56 -18.61 11.10
CA ASP A 13 4.71 -20.06 10.99
C ASP A 13 5.68 -20.48 9.87
N GLY A 14 6.03 -19.58 8.96
CA GLY A 14 6.90 -19.87 7.82
C GLY A 14 6.23 -20.68 6.71
N ILE A 15 4.89 -20.82 6.72
CA ILE A 15 4.16 -21.66 5.78
C ILE A 15 3.42 -20.79 4.75
N LEU A 16 3.61 -21.10 3.46
CA LEU A 16 2.87 -20.48 2.36
C LEU A 16 1.68 -21.37 1.95
N HIS A 17 0.48 -20.96 2.34
CA HIS A 17 -0.76 -21.64 1.90
C HIS A 17 -1.14 -21.21 0.48
N LEU A 18 -1.22 -22.19 -0.43
CA LEU A 18 -1.62 -22.02 -1.83
C LEU A 18 -2.86 -22.88 -2.13
N ASP A 19 -4.00 -22.24 -2.28
CA ASP A 19 -5.23 -22.86 -2.78
C ASP A 19 -5.32 -22.65 -4.30
N ILE A 20 -5.18 -23.73 -5.08
CA ILE A 20 -5.23 -23.68 -6.54
C ILE A 20 -6.60 -24.21 -7.00
N PRO A 21 -7.55 -23.34 -7.41
CA PRO A 21 -8.82 -23.80 -7.94
C PRO A 21 -8.61 -24.37 -9.33
N VAL A 22 -8.65 -25.70 -9.47
CA VAL A 22 -8.42 -26.36 -10.75
C VAL A 22 -9.69 -26.51 -11.60
N GLY A 23 -10.88 -26.36 -11.02
CA GLY A 23 -12.17 -26.41 -11.74
C GLY A 23 -12.45 -27.72 -12.50
N ILE A 24 -11.58 -28.71 -12.35
CA ILE A 24 -11.55 -29.97 -13.08
C ILE A 24 -11.67 -31.09 -12.05
N THR A 25 -12.53 -32.07 -12.33
CA THR A 25 -12.73 -33.28 -11.53
C THR A 25 -12.17 -34.49 -12.28
N GLU A 26 -11.63 -35.46 -11.53
CA GLU A 26 -11.11 -36.75 -12.03
C GLU A 26 -10.04 -36.65 -13.13
N ARG A 27 -9.03 -35.79 -12.94
CA ARG A 27 -7.83 -35.79 -13.79
C ARG A 27 -6.56 -35.62 -12.99
N ASP A 28 -5.52 -36.32 -13.42
CA ASP A 28 -4.17 -36.14 -12.92
C ASP A 28 -3.59 -34.81 -13.43
N MET A 29 -2.96 -34.06 -12.53
CA MET A 29 -2.35 -32.77 -12.85
C MET A 29 -0.95 -32.70 -12.26
N GLU A 30 0.01 -32.31 -13.09
CA GLU A 30 1.36 -32.00 -12.66
C GLU A 30 1.46 -30.50 -12.35
N VAL A 31 1.89 -30.17 -11.13
CA VAL A 31 2.02 -28.78 -10.66
C VAL A 31 3.49 -28.49 -10.36
N VAL A 32 4.04 -27.50 -11.04
CA VAL A 32 5.39 -26.99 -10.78
C VAL A 32 5.27 -25.65 -10.05
N VAL A 33 5.75 -25.59 -8.82
CA VAL A 33 5.74 -24.37 -8.00
C VAL A 33 7.13 -23.76 -8.00
N ILE A 34 7.23 -22.51 -8.47
CA ILE A 34 8.46 -21.71 -8.39
C ILE A 34 8.22 -20.60 -7.39
N TYR A 35 8.90 -20.66 -6.24
CA TYR A 35 8.86 -19.61 -5.23
C TYR A 35 10.04 -18.66 -5.42
N GLN A 36 9.77 -17.36 -5.41
CA GLN A 36 10.79 -16.32 -5.40
C GLN A 36 10.49 -15.38 -4.24
N PRO A 37 11.49 -15.02 -3.42
CA PRO A 37 11.28 -14.01 -2.39
C PRO A 37 10.87 -12.71 -3.08
N ALA A 38 9.68 -12.20 -2.73
CA ALA A 38 9.29 -10.88 -3.16
C ALA A 38 10.24 -9.89 -2.50
N SER A 39 11.05 -9.19 -3.29
CA SER A 39 11.74 -8.00 -2.79
C SER A 39 10.67 -7.11 -2.16
N PRO A 40 10.90 -6.61 -0.93
CA PRO A 40 9.97 -5.64 -0.37
C PRO A 40 9.85 -4.54 -1.42
N SER A 41 8.64 -4.31 -1.91
CA SER A 41 8.39 -3.10 -2.69
C SER A 41 8.64 -2.01 -1.67
N THR A 42 9.83 -1.44 -1.73
CA THR A 42 10.07 -0.11 -1.21
C THR A 42 9.14 0.77 -2.05
N ALA A 43 7.87 0.84 -1.66
CA ALA A 43 7.26 2.13 -1.54
C ALA A 43 8.14 2.86 -0.52
N THR A 44 9.31 3.30 -1.01
CA THR A 44 10.06 4.38 -0.41
C THR A 44 9.04 5.50 -0.42
N GLY A 45 8.30 5.62 0.67
CA GLY A 45 7.68 6.88 1.03
C GLY A 45 8.81 7.89 0.83
N ARG A 46 8.63 8.76 -0.16
CA ARG A 46 9.62 9.79 -0.48
C ARG A 46 9.99 10.45 0.84
N SER A 47 11.30 10.59 1.12
CA SER A 47 11.73 11.30 2.33
C SER A 47 11.05 12.66 2.32
N LEU A 48 10.45 13.07 3.44
CA LEU A 48 9.77 14.37 3.54
C LEU A 48 10.74 15.53 3.25
N GLU A 49 12.04 15.32 3.41
CA GLU A 49 13.12 16.24 3.03
C GLU A 49 13.07 16.64 1.55
N GLN A 50 12.54 15.77 0.68
CA GLN A 50 12.39 16.04 -0.76
C GLN A 50 11.37 17.14 -1.04
N PHE A 51 10.53 17.50 -0.07
CA PHE A 51 9.52 18.55 -0.18
C PHE A 51 10.01 19.88 0.42
N TYR A 52 11.25 19.96 0.93
CA TYR A 52 11.79 21.21 1.46
C TYR A 52 11.86 22.27 0.36
N GLY A 53 11.17 23.39 0.55
CA GLY A 53 11.12 24.49 -0.41
C GLY A 53 10.05 24.37 -1.51
N ILE A 54 9.12 23.40 -1.44
CA ILE A 54 8.02 23.28 -2.43
C ILE A 54 7.13 24.53 -2.49
N CYS A 55 7.08 25.32 -1.42
CA CYS A 55 6.36 26.59 -1.34
C CYS A 55 7.27 27.82 -1.52
N ALA A 56 8.49 27.68 -2.06
CA ALA A 56 9.39 28.82 -2.24
C ALA A 56 8.87 29.85 -3.26
N ASP A 57 8.16 29.37 -4.29
CA ASP A 57 7.57 30.21 -5.34
C ASP A 57 6.19 30.77 -4.98
N ASP A 58 5.54 30.21 -3.95
CA ASP A 58 4.20 30.59 -3.50
C ASP A 58 4.21 30.78 -1.97
N PRO A 59 4.65 31.95 -1.48
CA PRO A 59 4.79 32.19 -0.05
C PRO A 59 3.43 32.23 0.62
N ILE A 60 3.32 31.55 1.78
CA ILE A 60 2.10 31.55 2.58
C ILE A 60 1.92 32.96 3.19
N ILE A 61 0.92 33.70 2.71
CA ILE A 61 0.58 35.03 3.22
C ILE A 61 -0.40 34.88 4.39
N VAL A 62 0.02 35.33 5.57
CA VAL A 62 -0.86 35.40 6.75
C VAL A 62 -1.56 36.75 6.73
N ASP A 63 -2.86 36.76 6.45
CA ASP A 63 -3.70 37.97 6.31
C ASP A 63 -4.18 38.55 7.67
N GLY A 64 -3.72 37.96 8.78
CA GLY A 64 -4.05 38.41 10.14
C GLY A 64 -5.50 38.18 10.55
N GLN A 65 -6.32 37.54 9.71
CA GLN A 65 -7.71 37.20 10.03
C GLN A 65 -7.85 35.87 10.78
N GLY A 66 -6.75 35.16 11.01
CA GLY A 66 -6.77 33.85 11.64
C GLY A 66 -7.50 32.82 10.77
N ILE A 67 -7.68 31.61 11.29
CA ILE A 67 -8.52 30.59 10.64
C ILE A 67 -9.96 30.91 11.06
N SER A 68 -10.90 30.92 10.09
CA SER A 68 -12.33 31.11 10.39
C SER A 68 -12.80 30.07 11.41
N GLU A 69 -13.48 30.48 12.49
CA GLU A 69 -14.06 29.57 13.49
C GLU A 69 -14.94 28.48 12.85
N SER A 70 -15.53 28.77 11.69
CA SER A 70 -16.31 27.80 10.91
C SER A 70 -15.52 26.61 10.37
N LEU A 71 -14.19 26.71 10.21
CA LEU A 71 -13.35 25.59 9.75
C LEU A 71 -12.93 24.66 10.90
N ASP A 72 -12.92 25.14 12.14
CA ASP A 72 -12.63 24.31 13.33
C ASP A 72 -13.80 23.36 13.63
N ASP A 73 -15.04 23.80 13.40
CA ASP A 73 -16.25 22.97 13.55
C ASP A 73 -16.25 21.75 12.61
N ASP A 74 -15.70 21.89 11.40
CA ASP A 74 -15.60 20.80 10.41
C ASP A 74 -14.43 19.82 10.69
N LEU A 75 -13.51 20.17 11.61
CA LEU A 75 -12.33 19.35 11.95
C LEU A 75 -12.51 18.57 13.27
N ALA A 76 -13.60 18.83 14.02
CA ALA A 76 -13.94 18.10 15.23
C ALA A 76 -14.14 16.60 14.93
N GLY A 77 -13.22 15.76 15.40
CA GLY A 77 -13.24 14.30 15.21
C GLY A 77 -12.51 13.80 13.96
N ALA A 78 -11.84 14.67 13.18
CA ALA A 78 -11.09 14.26 11.98
C ALA A 78 -9.82 13.44 12.28
N PHE A 79 -9.38 13.41 13.55
CA PHE A 79 -8.16 12.72 14.00
C PHE A 79 -8.42 11.69 15.11
N ASP A 80 -9.69 11.37 15.38
CA ASP A 80 -10.07 10.26 16.29
C ASP A 80 -10.08 8.92 15.55
#